data_AF-A0AAE1T8B2-F1
#
_entry.id   AF-A0AAE1T8B2-F1
#
_cell.length_a   1.000
_cell.length_b   1.000
_cell.length_c   1.000
_cell.angle_alpha   90.00
_cell.angle_beta   90.00
_cell.angle_gamma   90.00
#
_symmetry.space_group_name_H-M   'P 1'
#
loop_
_entity.id
_entity.type
_entity.pdbx_description
1 polymer ?
#
loop_
_entity_poly.entity_id
_entity_poly.type
_entity_poly.pdbx_seq_one_letter_code
_entity_poly.pdbx_strand_id
1 'polypeptide(L)'
;MVEDRSATEQTHEIINLQHALADAEMKRPEKFPVMSIVDKFPKSWETFGMALKHHKGRLSLDDLMIAISIEEEHRNQTHKISVEHQPRANLIVEK
;
A
#
# COMPACT_ATOMS: atom_id res chain seq x y z
N MET A 1 -1.65 9.17 -0.58
CA MET A 1 -2.72 8.21 -0.29
C MET A 1 -3.26 8.50 1.09
N VAL A 2 -4.49 8.08 1.36
CA VAL A 2 -5.16 8.23 2.64
C VAL A 2 -5.49 6.87 3.23
N GLU A 3 -5.56 6.79 4.56
CA GLU A 3 -5.66 5.53 5.33
C GLU A 3 -6.96 4.75 5.05
N ASP A 4 -8.10 5.44 4.91
CA ASP A 4 -9.43 4.82 4.81
C ASP A 4 -9.89 4.53 3.36
N ARG A 5 -8.94 4.43 2.43
CA ARG A 5 -9.21 4.11 1.02
C ARG A 5 -8.26 3.02 0.57
N SER A 6 -8.69 2.20 -0.39
CA SER A 6 -7.81 1.19 -0.97
C SER A 6 -6.54 1.85 -1.54
N ALA A 7 -5.38 1.35 -1.13
CA ALA A 7 -4.09 1.72 -1.69
C ALA A 7 -4.03 1.32 -3.16
N THR A 8 -4.60 0.17 -3.52
CA THR A 8 -4.69 -0.30 -4.91
C THR A 8 -5.48 0.68 -5.78
N GLU A 9 -6.68 1.09 -5.36
CA GLU A 9 -7.50 2.08 -6.09
C GLU A 9 -6.78 3.42 -6.26
N GLN A 10 -6.23 3.94 -5.17
CA GLN A 10 -5.48 5.20 -5.21
C GLN A 10 -4.22 5.12 -6.08
N THR A 11 -3.59 3.94 -6.17
CA THR A 11 -2.44 3.74 -7.06
C THR A 11 -2.87 3.80 -8.53
N HIS A 12 -3.99 3.16 -8.88
CA HIS A 12 -4.55 3.26 -10.23
C HIS A 12 -4.89 4.71 -10.60
N GLU A 13 -5.45 5.50 -9.68
CA GLU A 13 -5.70 6.93 -9.89
C GLU A 13 -4.40 7.70 -10.21
N ILE A 14 -3.34 7.45 -9.44
CA ILE A 14 -2.03 8.08 -9.65
C ILE A 14 -1.44 7.66 -11.01
N ILE A 15 -1.52 6.38 -11.38
CA ILE A 15 -1.03 5.88 -12.67
C ILE A 15 -1.79 6.53 -13.83
N ASN A 16 -3.11 6.69 -13.73
CA ASN A 16 -3.91 7.37 -14.76
C ASN A 16 -3.48 8.84 -14.94
N LEU A 17 -3.20 9.55 -13.84
CA LEU A 17 -2.63 10.90 -13.91
C LEU A 17 -1.23 10.88 -14.55
N GLN A 18 -0.41 9.89 -14.23
CA GLN A 18 0.90 9.74 -14.86
C GLN A 18 0.76 9.47 -16.38
N HIS A 19 -0.20 8.68 -16.82
CA HIS A 19 -0.46 8.46 -18.25
C HIS A 19 -0.91 9.76 -18.93
N ALA A 20 -1.85 10.51 -18.34
CA ALA A 20 -2.30 11.78 -18.90
C ALA A 20 -1.15 12.80 -19.08
N LEU A 21 -0.22 12.85 -18.13
CA LEU A 21 0.99 13.68 -18.24
C LEU A 21 1.97 13.16 -19.32
N ALA A 22 2.03 11.84 -19.55
CA ALA A 22 2.82 11.27 -20.65
C ALA A 22 2.24 11.65 -22.01
N ASP A 23 0.92 11.57 -22.15
CA ASP A 23 0.17 11.95 -23.35
C ASP A 23 0.32 13.45 -23.66
N ALA A 24 0.50 14.26 -22.63
CA ALA A 24 0.84 15.69 -22.73
C ALA A 24 2.34 15.95 -23.02
N GLU A 25 3.11 14.92 -23.39
CA GLU A 25 4.55 14.96 -23.70
C GLU A 25 5.44 15.54 -22.58
N MET A 26 4.97 15.47 -21.32
CA MET A 26 5.74 15.98 -20.19
C MET A 26 6.86 15.01 -19.84
N LYS A 27 8.11 15.46 -20.08
CA LYS A 27 9.31 14.68 -19.73
C LYS A 27 9.38 14.45 -18.22
N ARG A 28 9.61 13.19 -17.84
CA ARG A 28 9.80 12.79 -16.44
C ARG A 28 10.98 11.81 -16.33
N PRO A 29 11.70 11.80 -15.19
CA PRO A 29 12.72 10.79 -14.94
C PRO A 29 12.15 9.36 -15.01
N GLU A 30 12.95 8.40 -15.48
CA GLU A 30 12.54 6.97 -15.59
C GLU A 30 12.00 6.40 -14.28
N LYS A 31 12.56 6.84 -13.14
CA LYS A 31 12.16 6.37 -11.80
C LYS A 31 10.90 7.04 -11.25
N PHE A 32 10.40 8.10 -11.90
CA PHE A 32 9.29 8.90 -11.39
C PHE A 32 8.02 8.09 -11.12
N PRO A 33 7.55 7.20 -12.02
CA PRO A 33 6.31 6.46 -11.81
C PRO A 33 6.29 5.69 -10.48
N VAL A 34 7.34 4.91 -10.23
CA VAL A 34 7.50 4.10 -9.02
C VAL A 34 7.69 4.98 -7.79
N MET A 35 8.65 5.91 -7.83
CA MET A 35 8.99 6.73 -6.66
C MET A 35 7.81 7.62 -6.22
N SER A 36 7.07 8.17 -7.18
CA SER A 36 5.92 9.04 -6.88
C SER A 36 4.75 8.29 -6.24
N ILE A 37 4.66 6.96 -6.39
CA ILE A 37 3.69 6.13 -5.67
C ILE A 37 4.23 5.78 -4.29
N VAL A 38 5.50 5.35 -4.20
CA VAL A 38 6.14 4.96 -2.93
C VAL A 38 6.15 6.11 -1.92
N ASP A 39 6.39 7.33 -2.37
CA ASP A 39 6.36 8.52 -1.51
C ASP A 39 4.94 8.98 -1.13
N LYS A 40 3.89 8.35 -1.69
CA LYS A 40 2.49 8.67 -1.39
C LYS A 40 1.84 7.70 -0.42
N PHE A 41 2.52 6.63 -0.01
CA PHE A 41 1.98 5.73 1.01
C PHE A 41 1.67 6.49 2.31
N PRO A 42 0.57 6.14 3.00
CA PRO A 42 0.24 6.76 4.26
C PRO A 42 1.12 6.17 5.38
N LYS A 43 1.08 6.74 6.59
CA LYS A 43 1.98 6.34 7.68
C LYS A 43 1.84 4.87 8.06
N SER A 44 0.64 4.31 8.01
CA SER A 44 0.45 2.89 8.34
C SER A 44 1.21 1.94 7.40
N TRP A 45 1.60 2.39 6.21
CA TRP A 45 2.35 1.63 5.19
C TRP A 45 3.87 1.92 5.23
N GLU A 46 4.38 2.65 6.22
CA GLU A 46 5.77 3.09 6.28
C GLU A 46 6.78 1.95 6.13
N THR A 47 6.60 0.84 6.87
CA THR A 47 7.50 -0.32 6.78
C THR A 47 7.57 -0.91 5.37
N PHE A 48 6.41 -1.04 4.71
CA PHE A 48 6.33 -1.53 3.34
C PHE A 48 6.99 -0.54 2.37
N GLY A 49 6.70 0.76 2.50
CA GLY A 49 7.33 1.81 1.69
C GLY A 49 8.85 1.84 1.85
N MET A 50 9.38 1.67 3.06
CA MET A 50 10.82 1.56 3.31
C MET A 50 11.42 0.32 2.66
N ALA A 51 10.75 -0.84 2.74
CA ALA A 51 11.21 -2.06 2.08
C ALA A 51 11.36 -1.86 0.56
N LEU A 52 10.39 -1.19 -0.07
CA LEU A 52 10.45 -0.86 -1.51
C LEU A 52 11.60 0.09 -1.84
N LYS A 53 11.85 1.11 -1.02
CA LYS A 53 12.97 2.06 -1.22
C LYS A 53 14.34 1.38 -1.16
N HIS A 54 14.47 0.32 -0.37
CA HIS A 54 15.72 -0.41 -0.15
C HIS A 54 15.88 -1.62 -1.09
N HIS A 55 14.92 -1.86 -1.98
CA HIS A 55 14.97 -2.94 -2.94
C HIS A 55 16.16 -2.76 -3.91
N LYS A 56 17.08 -3.74 -3.92
CA LYS A 56 18.33 -3.68 -4.70
C LYS A 56 18.17 -3.99 -6.19
N GLY A 57 17.01 -4.49 -6.62
CA GLY A 57 16.70 -4.77 -8.02
C GLY A 57 15.92 -3.63 -8.71
N ARG A 58 15.80 -3.69 -10.04
CA ARG A 58 14.85 -2.84 -10.77
C ARG A 58 13.44 -3.24 -10.35
N LEU A 59 12.71 -2.30 -9.76
CA LEU A 59 11.29 -2.45 -9.47
C LEU A 59 10.52 -1.80 -10.62
N SER A 60 9.75 -2.57 -11.38
CA SER A 60 8.87 -2.02 -12.41
C SER A 60 7.57 -1.49 -11.80
N LEU A 61 6.78 -0.75 -12.59
CA LEU A 61 5.46 -0.28 -12.16
C LEU A 61 4.50 -1.46 -11.93
N ASP A 62 4.55 -2.47 -12.79
CA ASP A 62 3.72 -3.67 -12.67
C ASP A 62 4.08 -4.48 -11.42
N ASP A 63 5.38 -4.65 -11.14
CA ASP A 63 5.85 -5.30 -9.91
C ASP A 63 5.35 -4.56 -8.66
N LEU A 64 5.39 -3.22 -8.68
CA LEU A 64 4.88 -2.40 -7.59
C LEU A 64 3.37 -2.59 -7.39
N MET A 65 2.59 -2.62 -8.47
CA MET A 65 1.14 -2.84 -8.41
C MET A 65 0.77 -4.18 -7.77
N ILE A 66 1.48 -5.25 -8.17
CA ILE A 66 1.31 -6.58 -7.59
C ILE A 66 1.66 -6.57 -6.11
N ALA A 67 2.79 -5.96 -5.74
CA ALA A 67 3.22 -5.87 -4.35
C ALA A 67 2.22 -5.11 -3.45
N ILE A 68 1.64 -4.00 -3.96
CA ILE A 68 0.62 -3.24 -3.24
C ILE A 68 -0.63 -4.09 -3.00
N SER A 69 -1.08 -4.83 -4.02
CA SER A 69 -2.27 -5.68 -3.94
C SER A 69 -2.10 -6.77 -2.87
N ILE A 70 -0.93 -7.42 -2.84
CA ILE A 70 -0.60 -8.46 -1.86
C ILE A 70 -0.53 -7.89 -0.43
N GLU A 71 0.14 -6.76 -0.24
CA GLU A 71 0.26 -6.12 1.08
C GLU A 71 -1.09 -5.63 1.61
N GLU A 72 -1.95 -5.08 0.74
CA GLU A 72 -3.30 -4.66 1.11
C GLU A 72 -4.15 -5.85 1.55
N GLU A 73 -4.10 -6.97 0.81
CA GLU A 73 -4.80 -8.20 1.19
C GLU A 73 -4.30 -8.74 2.54
N HIS A 74 -2.98 -8.79 2.74
CA HIS A 74 -2.37 -9.25 3.99
C HIS A 74 -2.78 -8.40 5.20
N ARG A 75 -2.86 -7.07 5.04
CA ARG A 75 -3.34 -6.15 6.08
C ARG A 75 -4.80 -6.36 6.42
N ASN A 76 -5.63 -6.59 5.41
CA ASN A 76 -7.06 -6.85 5.57
C ASN A 76 -7.32 -8.18 6.29
N GLN A 77 -6.52 -9.21 6.01
CA GLN A 77 -6.59 -10.50 6.71
C GLN A 77 -6.16 -10.35 8.18
N THR A 78 -5.06 -9.66 8.45
CA THR A 78 -4.58 -9.41 9.82
C THR A 78 -5.60 -8.63 10.65
N HIS A 79 -6.25 -7.62 10.07
CA HIS A 79 -7.31 -6.87 10.75
C HIS A 79 -8.51 -7.77 11.10
N LYS A 80 -8.91 -8.69 10.20
CA LYS A 80 -10.00 -9.64 10.48
C LYS A 80 -9.64 -10.61 11.62
N ILE A 81 -8.42 -11.15 11.61
CA ILE A 81 -7.95 -12.10 12.64
C ILE A 81 -7.88 -11.43 14.02
N SER A 82 -7.47 -10.16 14.10
CA SER A 82 -7.37 -9.44 15.37
C SER A 82 -8.72 -9.14 16.02
N VAL A 83 -9.80 -9.02 15.26
CA VAL A 83 -11.15 -8.74 15.80
C VAL A 83 -11.81 -10.02 16.32
N GLU A 84 -11.51 -11.18 15.72
CA GLU A 84 -12.13 -12.46 16.07
C GLU A 84 -11.54 -13.11 17.34
N HIS A 85 -10.27 -12.86 17.65
CA HIS A 85 -9.56 -13.51 18.76
C HIS A 85 -9.54 -12.71 20.07
N GLN A 86 -10.50 -11.81 20.31
CA GLN A 86 -10.59 -11.16 21.62
C GLN A 86 -10.91 -12.21 22.70
N PRO A 87 -10.00 -12.50 23.66
CA PRO A 87 -10.26 -13.51 24.68
C PRO A 87 -11.37 -13.00 25.60
N ARG A 88 -12.56 -13.60 25.51
CA ARG A 88 -13.65 -13.42 26.48
C ARG A 88 -13.30 -14.17 27.75
N ALA A 89 -12.51 -13.55 28.62
CA ALA A 89 -12.31 -14.05 29.98
C ALA A 89 -13.62 -13.91 30.77
N ASN A 90 -14.40 -14.99 30.86
CA ASN A 90 -15.51 -15.06 31.79
C ASN A 90 -14.95 -15.13 33.22
N LEU A 91 -15.02 -14.03 33.96
CA LEU A 91 -14.77 -14.00 35.39
C LEU A 91 -15.98 -14.61 36.10
N ILE A 92 -15.88 -15.88 36.50
CA ILE A 92 -16.83 -16.49 37.44
C ILE A 92 -16.54 -15.85 38.80
N VAL A 93 -17.42 -14.94 39.24
CA VAL A 93 -17.38 -14.41 40.60
C VAL A 93 -18.07 -15.44 41.50
N GLU A 94 -17.30 -16.29 42.15
CA GLU A 94 -17.80 -17.08 43.28
C GLU A 94 -17.89 -16.18 44.52
N LYS A 95 -19.12 -15.95 44.99
CA LYS A 95 -19.53 -16.18 46.40
C LYS A 95 -21.02 -15.95 46.61
#